data_AF-A0A8S4B3L2-F1
#
_entry.id   AF-A0A8S4B3L2-F1
#
_cell.length_a   1.000
_cell.length_b   1.000
_cell.length_c   1.000
_cell.angle_alpha   90.00
_cell.angle_beta   90.00
_cell.angle_gamma   90.00
#
_symmetry.space_group_name_H-M   'P 1'
#
loop_
_entity.id
_entity.type
_entity.pdbx_description
1 polymer ?
#
loop_
_entity_poly.entity_id
_entity_poly.type
_entity_poly.pdbx_seq_one_letter_code
_entity_poly.pdbx_strand_id
1 'polypeptide(L)'
;MQESHKAANVNEMYHAIADEWELTVAYLVIVANNAANMLATTQTDNLANITYFAHTLNMATQQALKPTTVSQLLGRISTIANHELQEKQKLLQLPVQITENRYRWKSTQDMIEQFLE
;
A
#
# COMPACT_ATOMS: atom_id res chain seq x y z
N MET A 1 10.27 16.31 -12.71
CA MET A 1 10.21 15.61 -14.01
C MET A 1 9.41 14.34 -13.77
N GLN A 2 8.18 14.28 -14.29
CA GLN A 2 7.17 13.28 -13.94
C GLN A 2 7.32 12.05 -14.86
N GLU A 3 8.46 11.37 -14.73
CA GLU A 3 8.70 10.09 -15.39
C GLU A 3 8.52 8.98 -14.36
N SER A 4 7.30 8.53 -14.06
CA SER A 4 7.19 7.22 -13.42
C SER A 4 5.80 6.63 -13.56
N HIS A 5 5.76 5.34 -13.89
CA HIS A 5 4.58 4.47 -13.84
C HIS A 5 3.55 4.59 -14.98
N LYS A 6 3.89 5.15 -16.15
CA LYS A 6 3.08 4.87 -17.35
C LYS A 6 3.27 3.41 -17.75
N ALA A 7 2.22 2.80 -18.28
CA ALA A 7 2.24 1.39 -18.68
C ALA A 7 3.39 1.06 -19.65
N ALA A 8 3.70 1.97 -20.58
CA ALA A 8 4.80 1.86 -21.53
C ALA A 8 6.18 1.81 -20.83
N ASN A 9 6.43 2.70 -19.88
CA ASN A 9 7.72 2.73 -19.17
C ASN A 9 7.96 1.45 -18.35
N VAL A 10 6.89 0.90 -17.74
CA VAL A 10 7.01 -0.37 -17.00
C VAL A 10 7.21 -1.53 -17.98
N ASN A 11 6.62 -1.46 -19.17
CA ASN A 11 6.82 -2.45 -20.22
C ASN A 11 8.27 -2.44 -20.74
N GLU A 12 8.81 -1.27 -21.06
CA GLU A 12 10.23 -1.09 -21.44
C GLU A 12 11.18 -1.67 -20.37
N MET A 13 10.85 -1.48 -19.09
CA MET A 13 11.61 -2.08 -17.99
C MET A 13 11.56 -3.61 -18.01
N TYR A 14 10.43 -4.23 -18.35
CA TYR A 14 10.35 -5.69 -18.50
C TYR A 14 11.24 -6.21 -19.63
N HIS A 15 11.28 -5.50 -20.77
CA HIS A 15 12.19 -5.83 -21.87
C HIS A 15 13.65 -5.68 -21.46
N ALA A 16 14.01 -4.57 -20.83
CA ALA A 16 15.38 -4.34 -20.36
C ALA A 16 15.87 -5.42 -19.39
N ILE A 17 15.01 -5.83 -18.44
CA ILE A 17 15.33 -6.92 -17.50
C ILE A 17 15.40 -8.27 -18.23
N ALA A 18 14.50 -8.54 -19.17
CA ALA A 18 14.56 -9.78 -19.94
C ALA A 18 15.85 -9.87 -20.74
N ASP A 19 16.25 -8.80 -21.41
CA ASP A 19 17.48 -8.72 -22.19
C ASP A 19 18.72 -8.87 -21.30
N GLU A 20 18.75 -8.21 -20.13
CA GLU A 20 19.85 -8.31 -19.16
C GLU A 20 20.04 -9.76 -18.67
N TRP A 21 18.94 -10.51 -18.50
CA TRP A 21 18.97 -11.87 -17.98
C TRP A 21 18.90 -12.94 -19.09
N GLU A 22 19.02 -12.53 -20.36
CA GLU A 22 18.93 -13.40 -21.54
C GLU A 22 17.63 -14.24 -21.58
N LEU A 23 16.53 -13.66 -21.08
CA LEU A 23 15.20 -14.24 -21.06
C LEU A 23 14.37 -13.76 -22.26
N THR A 24 13.41 -14.57 -22.68
CA THR A 24 12.41 -14.14 -23.66
C THR A 24 11.20 -13.54 -22.94
N VAL A 25 10.87 -12.30 -23.27
CA VAL A 25 9.73 -11.56 -22.66
C VAL A 25 8.42 -12.35 -22.72
N ALA A 26 8.15 -13.04 -23.82
CA ALA A 26 6.93 -13.84 -23.99
C ALA A 26 6.78 -15.00 -22.98
N TYR A 27 7.84 -15.41 -22.30
CA TYR A 27 7.82 -16.45 -21.26
C TYR A 27 7.73 -15.90 -19.84
N LEU A 28 7.73 -14.57 -19.68
CA LEU A 28 7.62 -13.96 -18.37
C LEU A 28 6.20 -14.12 -17.82
N VAL A 29 6.14 -14.54 -16.55
CA VAL A 29 4.91 -14.49 -15.75
C VAL A 29 5.06 -13.37 -14.76
N ILE A 30 4.21 -12.37 -14.87
CA ILE A 30 4.23 -11.18 -14.02
C ILE A 30 3.29 -11.41 -12.84
N VAL A 31 3.79 -11.20 -11.63
CA VAL A 31 2.96 -11.15 -10.42
C VAL A 31 2.89 -9.70 -9.94
N ALA A 32 1.74 -9.06 -10.15
CA ALA A 32 1.59 -7.63 -9.86
C ALA A 32 0.26 -7.32 -9.16
N ASN A 33 0.19 -6.14 -8.52
CA ASN A 33 -1.09 -5.63 -8.04
C ASN A 33 -2.04 -5.31 -9.21
N ASN A 34 -3.32 -5.11 -8.90
CA ASN A 34 -4.36 -4.83 -9.90
C ASN A 34 -4.45 -3.34 -10.30
N ALA A 35 -3.38 -2.56 -10.09
CA ALA A 35 -3.38 -1.17 -10.53
C ALA A 35 -3.52 -1.10 -12.06
N ALA A 36 -4.32 -0.15 -12.55
CA ALA A 36 -4.67 -0.04 -13.97
C ALA A 36 -3.44 -0.02 -14.88
N ASN A 37 -2.35 0.65 -14.45
CA ASN A 37 -1.12 0.71 -15.23
C ASN A 37 -0.41 -0.65 -15.29
N MET A 38 -0.43 -1.44 -14.22
CA MET A 38 0.16 -2.79 -14.22
C MET A 38 -0.60 -3.73 -15.15
N LEU A 39 -1.94 -3.65 -15.15
CA LEU A 39 -2.79 -4.40 -16.07
C LEU A 39 -2.48 -4.00 -17.53
N ALA A 40 -2.46 -2.69 -17.81
CA ALA A 40 -2.16 -2.17 -19.15
C ALA A 40 -0.76 -2.57 -19.63
N THR A 41 0.26 -2.56 -18.77
CA THR A 41 1.61 -3.02 -19.10
C THR A 41 1.63 -4.47 -19.57
N THR A 42 0.94 -5.35 -18.85
CA THR A 42 0.91 -6.78 -19.20
C THR A 42 0.13 -7.06 -20.48
N GLN A 43 -0.82 -6.19 -20.84
CA GLN A 43 -1.60 -6.31 -22.08
C GLN A 43 -0.80 -5.95 -23.33
N THR A 44 0.18 -5.04 -23.22
CA THR A 44 1.00 -4.59 -24.37
C THR A 44 1.68 -5.76 -25.10
N ASP A 45 2.28 -6.69 -24.35
CA ASP A 45 2.96 -7.87 -24.91
C ASP A 45 2.21 -9.19 -24.64
N ASN A 46 0.94 -9.09 -24.24
CA ASN A 46 0.09 -10.25 -23.94
C ASN A 46 0.70 -11.20 -22.90
N LEU A 47 1.36 -10.62 -21.89
CA LEU A 47 2.06 -11.35 -20.82
C LEU A 47 1.08 -12.04 -19.89
N ALA A 48 1.45 -13.22 -19.40
CA ALA A 48 0.74 -13.87 -18.32
C ALA A 48 0.85 -13.02 -17.04
N ASN A 49 -0.29 -12.58 -16.50
CA ASN A 49 -0.34 -11.79 -15.28
C ASN A 49 -1.14 -12.49 -14.19
N ILE A 50 -0.51 -12.69 -13.04
CA ILE A 50 -1.14 -13.23 -11.84
C ILE A 50 -1.34 -12.08 -10.86
N THR A 51 -2.57 -11.87 -10.41
CA THR A 51 -2.86 -10.83 -9.42
C THR A 51 -2.23 -11.18 -8.08
N TYR A 52 -1.51 -10.21 -7.50
CA TYR A 52 -0.89 -10.35 -6.20
C TYR A 52 -1.95 -10.44 -5.09
N PHE A 53 -2.13 -11.66 -4.56
CA PHE A 53 -3.19 -11.99 -3.61
C PHE A 53 -3.25 -11.08 -2.38
N ALA A 54 -2.09 -10.75 -1.80
CA ALA A 54 -2.05 -9.90 -0.61
C ALA A 54 -2.61 -8.49 -0.87
N HIS A 55 -2.43 -7.96 -2.09
CA HIS A 55 -3.04 -6.67 -2.44
C HIS A 55 -4.57 -6.79 -2.56
N THR A 56 -5.06 -7.86 -3.17
CA THR A 56 -6.50 -8.15 -3.26
C THR A 56 -7.13 -8.28 -1.87
N LEU A 57 -6.50 -9.02 -0.97
CA LEU A 57 -6.94 -9.15 0.42
C LEU A 57 -6.97 -7.78 1.12
N ASN A 58 -5.90 -7.00 1.01
CA ASN A 58 -5.85 -5.66 1.59
C ASN A 58 -6.96 -4.75 1.02
N MET A 59 -7.25 -4.80 -0.28
CA MET A 59 -8.37 -4.06 -0.86
C MET A 59 -9.72 -4.52 -0.27
N ALA A 60 -9.94 -5.83 -0.12
CA ALA A 60 -11.15 -6.36 0.49
C ALA A 60 -11.31 -5.88 1.95
N THR A 61 -10.22 -5.92 2.73
CA THR A 61 -10.18 -5.37 4.09
C THR A 61 -10.50 -3.87 4.08
N GLN A 62 -9.88 -3.08 3.22
CA GLN A 62 -10.15 -1.64 3.11
C GLN A 62 -11.62 -1.36 2.78
N GLN A 63 -12.25 -2.15 1.92
CA GLN A 63 -13.69 -2.03 1.64
C GLN A 63 -14.54 -2.35 2.87
N ALA A 64 -14.18 -3.38 3.64
CA ALA A 64 -14.86 -3.73 4.88
C ALA A 64 -14.74 -2.64 5.98
N LEU A 65 -13.71 -1.80 5.91
CA LEU A 65 -13.50 -0.67 6.84
C LEU A 65 -14.22 0.62 6.43
N LYS A 66 -14.78 0.70 5.22
CA LYS A 66 -15.51 1.90 4.72
C LYS A 66 -16.83 2.23 5.42
N PRO A 67 -17.63 1.28 5.94
CA PRO A 67 -18.90 1.62 6.59
C PRO A 67 -18.71 2.70 7.65
N THR A 68 -19.59 3.70 7.65
CA THR A 68 -19.45 4.92 8.47
C THR A 68 -19.21 4.60 9.94
N THR A 69 -19.92 3.60 10.47
CA THR A 69 -19.76 3.16 11.86
C THR A 69 -18.35 2.69 12.17
N VAL A 70 -17.74 1.91 11.26
CA VAL A 70 -16.36 1.42 11.42
C VAL A 70 -15.39 2.59 11.30
N SER A 71 -15.51 3.40 10.25
CA SER A 71 -14.65 4.57 10.04
C SER A 71 -14.68 5.56 11.23
N GLN A 72 -15.86 5.81 11.79
CA GLN A 72 -16.02 6.65 12.99
C GLN A 72 -15.36 6.04 14.24
N LEU A 73 -15.48 4.73 14.43
CA LEU A 73 -14.81 4.03 15.53
C LEU A 73 -13.29 4.14 15.40
N LEU A 74 -12.75 3.88 14.21
CA LEU A 74 -11.32 4.03 13.92
C LEU A 74 -10.83 5.46 14.16
N GLY A 75 -11.65 6.45 13.80
CA GLY A 75 -11.39 7.86 14.10
C GLY A 75 -11.28 8.14 15.61
N ARG A 76 -12.20 7.59 16.42
CA ARG A 76 -12.14 7.72 17.88
C ARG A 76 -10.91 7.06 18.48
N ILE A 77 -10.56 5.85 18.03
CA ILE A 77 -9.33 5.15 18.44
C ILE A 77 -8.11 6.03 18.15
N SER A 78 -8.04 6.60 16.94
CA SER A 78 -6.95 7.53 16.56
C SER A 78 -6.91 8.78 17.44
N THR A 79 -8.06 9.38 17.77
CA THR A 79 -8.12 10.55 18.65
C THR A 79 -7.57 10.24 20.05
N ILE A 80 -7.98 9.12 20.64
CA ILE A 80 -7.52 8.71 21.97
C ILE A 80 -6.01 8.43 21.94
N ALA A 81 -5.55 7.64 20.97
CA ALA A 81 -4.13 7.30 20.84
C ALA A 81 -3.23 8.53 20.56
N ASN A 82 -3.75 9.56 19.90
CA ASN A 82 -3.03 10.82 19.70
C ASN A 82 -3.01 11.68 20.96
N HIS A 83 -4.09 11.70 21.74
CA HIS A 83 -4.10 12.35 23.04
C HIS A 83 -3.05 11.73 23.98
N GLU A 84 -3.04 10.40 24.10
CA GLU A 84 -2.06 9.67 24.91
C GLU A 84 -0.61 9.90 24.45
N LEU A 85 -0.39 9.99 23.13
CA LEU A 85 0.92 10.34 22.59
C LEU A 85 1.37 11.72 23.05
N GLN A 86 0.49 12.71 22.93
CA GLN A 86 0.80 14.09 23.30
C GLN A 86 1.13 14.20 24.79
N GLU A 87 0.38 13.51 25.65
CA GLU A 87 0.66 13.48 27.09
C GLU A 87 2.02 12.84 27.39
N LYS A 88 2.33 11.70 26.77
CA LYS A 88 3.65 11.05 26.93
C LYS A 88 4.80 11.89 26.38
N GLN A 89 4.61 12.56 25.24
CA GLN A 89 5.60 13.47 24.68
C GLN A 89 5.88 14.64 25.62
N LYS A 90 4.84 15.22 26.24
CA LYS A 90 5.01 16.27 27.25
C LYS A 90 5.82 15.77 28.45
N LEU A 91 5.49 14.60 28.99
CA LEU A 91 6.21 14.00 30.12
C LEU A 91 7.68 13.74 29.81
N LEU A 92 7.99 13.31 28.59
CA LEU A 92 9.34 13.00 28.12
C LEU A 92 10.08 14.21 27.53
N GLN A 93 9.46 15.40 27.54
CA GLN A 93 10.00 16.64 26.94
C GLN A 93 10.37 16.46 25.46
N LEU A 94 9.63 15.60 24.75
CA LEU A 94 9.78 15.37 23.32
C LEU A 94 8.98 16.39 22.53
N PRO A 95 9.44 16.80 21.33
CA PRO A 95 8.69 17.68 20.46
C PRO A 95 7.34 17.05 20.09
N VAL A 96 6.30 17.89 20.00
CA VAL A 96 4.98 17.46 19.52
C VAL A 96 5.10 17.11 18.04
N GLN A 97 5.29 15.83 17.75
CA GLN A 97 5.17 15.31 16.40
C GLN A 97 3.70 15.01 16.13
N ILE A 98 3.06 15.85 15.31
CA ILE A 98 1.82 15.45 14.64
C ILE A 98 2.25 14.45 13.56
N THR A 99 2.41 13.19 13.93
CA THR A 99 2.52 12.14 12.92
C THR A 99 1.21 12.10 12.17
N GLU A 100 1.18 12.66 10.95
CA GLU A 100 0.11 12.39 10.01
C GLU A 100 -0.06 10.87 9.95
N ASN A 101 -1.28 10.45 10.31
CA ASN A 101 -1.69 9.14 10.84
C ASN A 101 -1.30 7.90 9.99
N ARG A 102 -0.65 8.09 8.84
CA ARG A 102 -0.38 7.06 7.83
C ARG A 102 0.90 6.25 8.07
N TYR A 103 1.84 6.75 8.86
CA TYR A 103 3.13 6.07 9.13
C TYR A 103 3.30 5.57 10.57
N ARG A 104 2.33 5.85 11.46
CA ARG A 104 2.41 5.46 12.87
C ARG A 104 2.12 3.97 13.08
N TRP A 105 1.11 3.48 12.36
CA TRP A 105 0.71 2.08 12.35
C TRP A 105 0.91 1.52 10.95
N LYS A 106 1.41 0.29 10.86
CA LYS A 106 1.66 -0.36 9.57
C LYS A 106 0.34 -0.76 8.89
N SER A 107 -0.73 -0.89 9.65
CA SER A 107 -2.07 -1.22 9.18
C SER A 107 -3.16 -0.78 10.17
N THR A 108 -4.42 -0.83 9.75
CA THR A 108 -5.57 -0.63 10.66
C THR A 108 -5.66 -1.74 11.73
N GLN A 109 -5.22 -2.96 11.41
CA GLN A 109 -5.17 -4.06 12.37
C GLN A 109 -4.19 -3.74 13.50
N ASP A 110 -2.97 -3.33 13.15
CA ASP A 110 -1.92 -2.93 14.09
C ASP A 110 -2.39 -1.80 15.02
N MET A 111 -3.14 -0.82 14.48
CA MET A 111 -3.77 0.23 15.29
C MET A 111 -4.77 -0.31 16.31
N ILE A 112 -5.62 -1.28 15.92
CA ILE A 112 -6.64 -1.84 16.81
C ILE A 112 -5.98 -2.72 17.88
N GLU A 113 -5.03 -3.56 17.51
CA GLU A 113 -4.32 -4.44 18.44
C GLU A 113 -3.59 -3.62 19.52
N GLN A 114 -2.80 -2.62 19.12
CA GLN A 114 -2.09 -1.73 20.06
C GLN A 114 -3.02 -0.87 20.93
N PHE A 115 -4.26 -0.64 20.51
CA PHE A 115 -5.24 0.12 21.31
C PHE A 115 -5.93 -0.76 22.36
N LEU A 116 -6.05 -2.07 22.09
CA LEU A 116 -6.73 -3.02 22.97
C LEU A 116 -5.79 -3.63 24.02
N GLU A 117 -4.49 -3.69 23.73
CA GLU A 117 -3.43 -4.07 24.68
C GLU A 117 -3.05 -2.93 25.65
#